data_AF-A0AAV8Z175-F1
#
_entry.id   AF-A0AAV8Z175-F1
#
_cell.length_a   1.000
_cell.length_b   1.000
_cell.length_c   1.000
_cell.angle_alpha   90.00
_cell.angle_beta   90.00
_cell.angle_gamma   90.00
#
_symmetry.space_group_name_H-M   'P 1'
#
loop_
_entity.id
_entity.type
_entity.pdbx_description
1 polymer ?
#
loop_
_entity_poly.entity_id
_entity_poly.type
_entity_poly.pdbx_seq_one_letter_code
_entity_poly.pdbx_strand_id
1 'polypeptide(L)'
;MISSNKVSAMAFHPEMTTILRGYEKLVVLDTFTKADFRYHSTKQSLHNMWAKMYDLEGSEERSASIRKINECLVNLERRVDENEKRKYLNYYSRRHRAVGRGDKSVQEGRSM
;
A
#
# COMPACT_ATOMS: atom_id res chain seq x y z
N MET A 1 -49.14 7.97 -12.12
CA MET A 1 -48.33 6.72 -12.19
C MET A 1 -46.90 7.13 -12.50
N ILE A 2 -46.08 7.32 -11.46
CA ILE A 2 -44.67 7.64 -11.65
C ILE A 2 -43.97 6.30 -11.83
N SER A 3 -43.51 6.06 -13.06
CA SER A 3 -42.73 4.88 -13.42
C SER A 3 -41.43 4.91 -12.63
N SER A 4 -41.35 4.11 -11.58
CA SER A 4 -40.10 3.87 -10.86
C SER A 4 -39.15 3.19 -11.84
N ASN A 5 -38.20 3.97 -12.35
CA ASN A 5 -37.03 3.46 -13.05
C ASN A 5 -36.38 2.42 -12.12
N LYS A 6 -36.58 1.14 -12.46
CA LYS A 6 -35.81 0.04 -11.88
C LYS A 6 -34.36 0.30 -12.27
N VAL A 7 -33.60 0.88 -11.35
CA VAL A 7 -32.16 0.90 -11.44
C VAL A 7 -31.75 -0.55 -11.46
N SER A 8 -31.37 -1.02 -12.65
CA SER A 8 -30.92 -2.37 -12.90
C SER A 8 -29.90 -2.73 -11.83
N ALA A 9 -30.15 -3.82 -11.11
CA ALA A 9 -29.19 -4.39 -10.16
C ALA A 9 -27.90 -4.68 -10.92
N MET A 10 -26.97 -3.72 -10.91
CA MET A 10 -25.66 -3.90 -11.50
C MET A 10 -24.92 -4.86 -10.61
N ALA A 11 -24.94 -6.13 -11.01
CA ALA A 11 -24.03 -7.16 -10.52
C ALA A 11 -22.62 -6.59 -10.47
N PHE A 12 -21.85 -6.98 -9.45
CA PHE A 12 -20.48 -6.56 -9.23
C PHE A 12 -19.68 -6.56 -10.55
N HIS A 13 -19.40 -5.35 -11.08
CA HIS A 13 -18.91 -5.21 -12.45
C HIS A 13 -17.61 -6.03 -12.63
N PRO A 14 -17.51 -6.94 -13.62
CA PRO A 14 -16.33 -7.78 -13.82
C PRO A 14 -15.02 -6.97 -13.99
N GLU A 15 -15.15 -5.74 -14.49
CA GLU A 15 -14.08 -4.75 -14.56
C GLU A 15 -13.51 -4.39 -13.18
N MET A 16 -14.36 -4.13 -12.18
CA MET A 16 -13.92 -3.81 -10.82
C MET A 16 -13.24 -4.99 -10.14
N THR A 17 -13.69 -6.21 -10.42
CA THR A 17 -13.01 -7.43 -9.94
C THR A 17 -11.57 -7.51 -10.49
N THR A 18 -11.41 -7.22 -11.77
CA THR A 18 -10.11 -7.24 -12.46
C THR A 18 -9.18 -6.17 -11.90
N ILE A 19 -9.69 -4.96 -11.69
CA ILE A 19 -8.95 -3.85 -11.10
C ILE A 19 -8.50 -4.20 -9.66
N LEU A 20 -9.40 -4.75 -8.83
CA LEU A 20 -9.06 -5.15 -7.45
C LEU A 20 -7.94 -6.17 -7.41
N ARG A 21 -8.00 -7.20 -8.27
CA ARG A 21 -6.91 -8.19 -8.39
C ARG A 21 -5.59 -7.57 -8.81
N GLY A 22 -5.63 -6.54 -9.64
CA GLY A 22 -4.45 -5.74 -10.01
C GLY A 22 -3.83 -5.07 -8.77
N TYR A 23 -4.65 -4.45 -7.93
CA TYR A 23 -4.19 -3.83 -6.69
C TYR A 23 -3.70 -4.84 -5.66
N GLU A 24 -4.38 -5.99 -5.49
CA GLU A 24 -3.92 -7.07 -4.60
C GLU A 24 -2.51 -7.53 -4.98
N LYS A 25 -2.24 -7.76 -6.26
CA LYS A 25 -0.90 -8.12 -6.75
C LYS A 25 0.10 -6.99 -6.52
N LEU A 26 -0.28 -5.76 -6.81
CA LEU A 26 0.58 -4.60 -6.63
C LEU A 26 1.01 -4.43 -5.17
N VAL A 27 0.06 -4.51 -4.23
CA VAL A 27 0.32 -4.43 -2.77
C VAL A 27 1.30 -5.49 -2.30
N VAL A 28 1.22 -6.70 -2.86
CA VAL A 28 2.14 -7.79 -2.51
C VAL A 28 3.51 -7.57 -3.12
N LEU A 29 3.64 -7.01 -4.32
CA LEU A 29 4.93 -6.95 -5.01
C LEU A 29 5.72 -5.67 -4.76
N ASP A 30 5.04 -4.56 -4.46
CA ASP A 30 5.68 -3.25 -4.41
C ASP A 30 6.35 -2.95 -3.05
N THR A 31 7.29 -2.00 -3.05
CA THR A 31 8.04 -1.54 -1.88
C THR A 31 7.65 -0.13 -1.47
N PHE A 32 6.35 0.19 -1.57
CA PHE A 32 5.84 1.50 -1.23
C PHE A 32 6.17 1.93 0.20
N THR A 33 6.37 3.22 0.34
CA THR A 33 6.52 3.98 1.58
C THR A 33 5.42 5.04 1.65
N LYS A 34 5.19 5.65 2.81
CA LYS A 34 4.15 6.68 3.01
C LYS A 34 4.45 7.96 2.24
N ALA A 35 5.69 8.16 1.80
CA ALA A 35 6.07 9.29 0.95
C ALA A 35 5.75 9.08 -0.54
N ASP A 36 5.44 7.85 -0.95
CA ASP A 36 5.28 7.53 -2.36
C ASP A 36 3.89 7.95 -2.88
N PHE A 37 3.89 8.71 -3.98
CA PHE A 37 2.65 9.06 -4.69
C PHE A 37 1.81 7.83 -5.05
N ARG A 38 2.48 6.74 -5.46
CA ARG A 38 1.82 5.49 -5.85
C ARG A 38 1.06 4.82 -4.70
N TYR A 39 1.54 4.96 -3.45
CA TYR A 39 0.80 4.50 -2.27
C TYR A 39 -0.52 5.27 -2.13
N HIS A 40 -0.45 6.60 -2.16
CA HIS A 40 -1.64 7.45 -2.02
C HIS A 40 -2.63 7.25 -3.16
N SER A 41 -2.13 7.16 -4.40
CA SER A 41 -2.97 6.89 -5.58
C SER A 41 -3.66 5.53 -5.47
N THR A 42 -2.95 4.47 -5.06
CA THR A 42 -3.52 3.14 -4.86
C THR A 42 -4.59 3.14 -3.76
N LYS A 43 -4.30 3.78 -2.62
CA LYS A 43 -5.23 3.93 -1.50
C LYS A 43 -6.50 4.67 -1.91
N GLN A 44 -6.36 5.79 -2.63
CA GLN A 44 -7.51 6.56 -3.12
C GLN A 44 -8.36 5.74 -4.09
N SER A 45 -7.75 4.99 -5.01
CA SER A 45 -8.48 4.12 -5.93
C SER A 45 -9.28 3.04 -5.21
N LEU A 46 -8.69 2.40 -4.18
CA LEU A 46 -9.41 1.41 -3.37
C LEU A 46 -10.58 2.04 -2.59
N HIS A 47 -10.43 3.25 -2.05
CA HIS A 47 -11.53 3.98 -1.42
C HIS A 47 -12.63 4.37 -2.42
N ASN A 48 -12.27 4.78 -3.63
CA ASN A 48 -13.23 5.08 -4.69
C ASN A 48 -14.04 3.83 -5.08
N MET A 49 -13.39 2.66 -5.14
CA MET A 49 -14.07 1.39 -5.36
C MET A 49 -15.00 1.04 -4.20
N TRP A 50 -14.56 1.24 -2.96
CA TRP A 50 -15.36 1.01 -1.76
C TRP A 50 -16.62 1.89 -1.75
N ALA A 51 -16.49 3.19 -2.07
CA ALA A 51 -17.61 4.13 -2.13
C ALA A 51 -18.65 3.70 -3.17
N LYS A 52 -18.19 3.35 -4.39
CA LYS A 52 -19.07 2.83 -5.45
C LYS A 52 -19.81 1.56 -5.04
N MET A 53 -19.24 0.73 -4.16
CA MET A 53 -19.91 -0.47 -3.64
C MET A 53 -20.93 -0.15 -2.56
N TYR A 54 -20.76 0.95 -1.83
CA TYR A 54 -21.72 1.37 -0.82
C TYR A 54 -23.02 1.88 -1.42
N ASP A 55 -22.95 2.45 -2.62
CA ASP A 55 -24.10 2.98 -3.36
C ASP A 55 -24.99 1.89 -3.98
N LEU A 56 -24.52 0.63 -4.03
CA LEU A 56 -25.31 -0.50 -4.53
C LEU A 56 -26.28 -0.99 -3.44
N GLU A 57 -27.53 -1.31 -3.82
CA GLU A 57 -28.52 -1.89 -2.90
C GLU A 57 -27.98 -3.18 -2.25
N GLY A 58 -28.32 -3.38 -0.97
CA GLY A 58 -27.70 -4.36 -0.08
C GLY A 58 -27.87 -5.82 -0.54
N SER A 59 -26.90 -6.34 -1.28
CA SER A 59 -26.75 -7.76 -1.60
C SER A 59 -25.63 -8.42 -0.79
N GLU A 60 -25.64 -9.75 -0.68
CA GLU A 60 -24.53 -10.50 -0.09
C GLU A 60 -23.23 -10.33 -0.89
N GLU A 61 -23.33 -10.21 -2.21
CA GLU A 61 -22.21 -10.00 -3.12
C GLU A 61 -21.52 -8.66 -2.86
N ARG A 62 -22.29 -7.60 -2.59
CA ARG A 62 -21.77 -6.31 -2.12
C ARG A 62 -20.95 -6.48 -0.85
N SER A 63 -21.46 -7.23 0.12
CA SER A 63 -20.80 -7.47 1.41
C SER A 63 -19.50 -8.26 1.26
N ALA A 64 -19.45 -9.22 0.32
CA ALA A 64 -18.23 -9.95 0.00
C ALA A 64 -17.18 -9.06 -0.67
N SER A 65 -17.60 -8.20 -1.60
CA SER A 65 -16.70 -7.30 -2.31
C SER A 65 -16.14 -6.17 -1.44
N ILE A 66 -16.96 -5.59 -0.56
CA ILE A 66 -16.50 -4.61 0.43
C ILE A 66 -15.44 -5.25 1.34
N ARG A 67 -15.65 -6.50 1.77
CA ARG A 67 -14.65 -7.24 2.56
C ARG A 67 -13.31 -7.36 1.83
N LYS A 68 -13.31 -7.77 0.56
CA LYS A 68 -12.08 -7.87 -0.24
C LYS A 68 -11.36 -6.53 -0.41
N ILE A 69 -12.10 -5.45 -0.65
CA ILE A 69 -11.51 -4.11 -0.76
C ILE A 69 -10.87 -3.70 0.57
N ASN A 70 -11.55 -3.95 1.69
CA ASN A 70 -11.01 -3.67 3.02
C ASN A 70 -9.76 -4.50 3.34
N GLU A 71 -9.75 -5.79 3.00
CA GLU A 71 -8.58 -6.66 3.14
C GLU A 71 -7.39 -6.14 2.31
N CYS A 72 -7.65 -5.66 1.09
CA CYS A 72 -6.62 -5.05 0.24
C CYS A 72 -6.06 -3.76 0.86
N LEU A 73 -6.92 -2.89 1.39
CA LEU A 73 -6.51 -1.67 2.11
C LEU A 73 -5.67 -1.97 3.36
N VAL A 74 -6.10 -2.92 4.19
CA VAL A 74 -5.37 -3.33 5.39
C VAL A 74 -3.99 -3.89 5.01
N ASN A 75 -3.92 -4.71 3.95
CA ASN A 75 -2.66 -5.22 3.46
C ASN A 75 -1.75 -4.11 2.92
N LEU A 76 -2.29 -3.12 2.22
CA LEU A 76 -1.53 -1.97 1.73
C LEU A 76 -0.87 -1.22 2.90
N GLU A 77 -1.63 -0.88 3.93
CA GLU A 77 -1.12 -0.17 5.12
C GLU A 77 -0.05 -0.99 5.84
N ARG A 78 -0.32 -2.28 6.09
CA ARG A 78 0.64 -3.19 6.74
C ARG A 78 1.95 -3.26 5.97
N ARG A 79 1.91 -3.40 4.64
CA ARG A 79 3.11 -3.50 3.79
C ARG A 79 3.90 -2.21 3.78
N VAL A 80 3.23 -1.07 3.70
CA VAL A 80 3.86 0.24 3.76
C VAL A 80 4.57 0.45 5.11
N ASP A 81 3.93 0.08 6.22
CA ASP A 81 4.56 0.14 7.55
C ASP A 81 5.79 -0.78 7.67
N GLU A 82 5.74 -1.99 7.10
CA GLU A 82 6.88 -2.90 7.02
C GLU A 82 8.03 -2.30 6.20
N ASN A 83 7.72 -1.66 5.08
CA ASN A 83 8.71 -1.04 4.21
C ASN A 83 9.34 0.20 4.84
N GLU A 84 8.56 1.02 5.56
CA GLU A 84 9.08 2.16 6.34
C GLU A 84 10.03 1.70 7.43
N LYS A 85 9.65 0.66 8.18
CA LYS A 85 10.54 0.04 9.18
C LYS A 85 11.83 -0.47 8.54
N ARG A 86 11.74 -1.13 7.38
CA ARG A 86 12.92 -1.62 6.65
C ARG A 86 13.81 -0.48 6.17
N LYS A 87 13.23 0.61 5.65
CA LYS A 87 13.95 1.83 5.25
C LYS A 87 14.67 2.46 6.44
N TYR A 88 13.99 2.61 7.57
CA TYR A 88 14.56 3.12 8.81
C TYR A 88 15.76 2.26 9.26
N LEU A 89 15.57 0.95 9.37
CA LEU A 89 16.64 0.02 9.76
C LEU A 89 17.84 0.12 8.81
N ASN A 90 17.62 0.17 7.50
CA ASN A 90 18.70 0.29 6.52
C ASN A 90 19.47 1.62 6.65
N TYR A 91 18.78 2.72 6.93
CA TYR A 91 19.39 4.04 7.05
C TYR A 91 20.33 4.12 8.27
N TYR A 92 19.85 3.68 9.43
CA TYR A 92 20.63 3.74 10.67
C TYR A 92 21.69 2.63 10.77
N SER A 93 21.43 1.44 10.22
CA SER A 93 22.43 0.36 10.18
C SER A 93 23.62 0.71 9.29
N ARG A 94 23.41 1.45 8.19
CA ARG A 94 24.50 1.92 7.32
C ARG A 94 25.37 2.99 7.99
N ARG A 95 24.78 3.90 8.76
CA ARG A 95 25.54 4.92 9.51
C ARG A 95 26.44 4.29 10.58
N HIS A 96 26.01 3.22 11.24
CA HIS A 96 26.83 2.53 12.24
C HIS A 96 28.08 1.84 11.64
N ARG A 97 28.04 1.40 10.37
CA ARG A 97 29.22 0.85 9.68
C ARG A 97 30.19 1.94 9.19
N ALA A 98 29.70 3.12 8.86
CA ALA A 98 30.54 4.21 8.36
C ALA A 98 31.41 4.87 9.46
N VAL A 99 30.99 4.79 10.73
CA VAL A 99 31.73 5.36 11.88
C VAL A 99 32.83 4.40 12.40
N GLY A 100 32.92 3.18 11.86
CA GLY A 100 33.89 2.16 12.29
C GLY A 100 35.23 2.14 11.52
N ARG A 101 35.44 3.02 10.53
CA ARG A 101 36.75 3.20 9.88
C ARG A 101 37.32 4.59 10.22
N GLY A 102 37.48 4.84 11.51
CA GLY A 102 38.35 5.91 11.99
C GLY A 102 39.80 5.45 11.87
N ASP A 103 40.58 6.25 11.14
CA ASP A 103 42.04 6.28 11.07
C ASP A 103 42.79 5.56 12.21
N LYS A 104 43.59 4.56 11.85
CA LYS A 104 44.81 4.21 12.57
C LYS A 104 45.98 4.25 11.58
N SER A 105 46.30 5.45 11.13
CA SER A 105 47.46 5.72 10.28
C SER A 105 48.51 6.48 11.11
N VAL A 106 49.31 5.69 11.84
CA VAL A 106 50.74 5.91 12.18
C VAL A 106 51.15 7.28 12.74
N GLN A 107 51.31 7.33 14.07
CA GLN A 107 52.30 8.19 14.74
C GLN A 107 53.51 7.32 15.12
N GLU A 108 54.57 7.36 14.31
CA GLU A 108 55.95 7.13 14.73
C GLU A 108 56.72 8.30 14.10
N GLY A 109 57.12 9.32 14.84
CA GLY A 109 58.16 9.22 15.86
C GLY A 109 59.46 9.73 15.26
N ARG A 110 59.54 11.04 14.96
CA ARG A 110 60.82 11.72 14.74
C ARG A 110 61.57 11.73 16.07
N SER A 111 62.66 10.98 16.15
CA SER A 111 63.76 11.28 17.08
C SER A 111 65.02 11.51 16.27
N MET A 112 65.66 12.64 16.52
CA MET A 112 67.06 12.90 16.18
C MET A 112 67.98 12.03 17.03
#